data_AF-A0A2V6H3T5-F1
#
_entry.id   AF-A0A2V6H3T5-F1
#
_cell.length_a   1.000
_cell.length_b   1.000
_cell.length_c   1.000
_cell.angle_alpha   90.00
_cell.angle_beta   90.00
_cell.angle_gamma   90.00
#
_symmetry.space_group_name_H-M   'P 1'
#
loop_
_entity.id
_entity.type
_entity.pdbx_description
1 polymer ?
#
loop_
_entity_poly.entity_id
_entity_poly.type
_entity_poly.pdbx_seq_one_letter_code
_entity_poly.pdbx_strand_id
1 'polypeptide(L)' 'MKRFLPWIIFAIAAGSIAVNWLPPKTAKNDIDLTKFGKIPVLVGGRVKPLDTVARNSLLIIHGKQELRLEGG' A
#
# COMPACT_ATOMS: atom_id res chain seq x y z
N MET A 1 -29.81 21.93 23.87
CA MET A 1 -28.35 21.69 23.69
C MET A 1 -28.01 20.28 23.16
N LYS A 2 -28.95 19.51 22.59
CA LYS A 2 -28.70 18.17 22.02
C LYS A 2 -28.49 18.14 20.49
N ARG A 3 -28.54 19.31 19.84
CA ARG A 3 -28.45 19.47 18.37
C ARG A 3 -27.03 19.63 17.85
N PHE A 4 -26.09 20.00 18.71
CA PHE A 4 -24.67 20.16 18.34
C PHE A 4 -23.87 18.86 18.46
N LEU A 5 -24.36 17.89 19.24
CA LEU A 5 -23.73 16.59 19.41
C LEU A 5 -23.49 15.82 18.08
N PRO A 6 -24.46 15.73 17.14
CA PRO A 6 -24.20 15.06 15.86
C PRO A 6 -23.16 15.80 15.00
N TRP A 7 -23.10 17.13 15.08
CA TRP A 7 -22.11 17.93 14.35
C TRP A 7 -20.68 17.73 14.86
N ILE A 8 -20.51 17.60 16.18
CA ILE A 8 -19.20 17.31 16.79
C ILE A 8 -18.72 15.92 16.36
N ILE A 9 -19.60 14.92 16.40
CA ILE A 9 -19.27 13.55 15.96
C ILE A 9 -18.91 13.55 14.47
N PHE A 10 -19.66 14.27 13.64
CA PHE A 10 -19.37 14.39 12.22
C PHE A 10 -18.01 15.05 11.96
N ALA A 11 -17.67 16.11 12.69
CA ALA A 11 -16.37 16.78 12.58
C ALA A 11 -15.21 15.85 12.98
N ILE A 12 -15.37 15.06 14.04
CA ILE A 12 -14.35 14.08 14.48
C ILE A 12 -14.19 12.96 13.45
N ALA A 13 -15.30 12.44 12.91
CA ALA A 13 -15.28 11.39 11.90
C ALA A 13 -14.62 11.88 10.60
N ALA A 14 -15.03 13.07 10.11
CA ALA A 14 -14.42 13.71 8.94
C ALA A 14 -12.93 14.00 9.17
N GLY A 15 -12.55 14.48 10.36
CA GLY A 15 -11.16 14.70 10.73
C GLY A 15 -10.35 13.41 10.71
N SER A 16 -10.90 12.31 11.23
CA SER A 16 -10.24 11.01 11.26
C SER A 16 -10.00 10.44 9.85
N ILE A 17 -10.97 10.61 8.95
CA ILE A 17 -10.83 10.21 7.54
C ILE A 17 -9.78 11.07 6.84
N ALA A 18 -9.79 12.38 7.08
CA ALA A 18 -8.82 13.30 6.49
C ALA A 18 -7.38 13.00 6.92
N VAL A 19 -7.16 12.63 8.18
CA VAL A 19 -5.84 12.22 8.69
C VAL A 19 -5.34 10.94 8.01
N ASN A 20 -6.23 10.01 7.66
CA ASN A 20 -5.87 8.78 6.97
C ASN A 20 -5.36 9.03 5.53
N TRP A 21 -5.76 10.14 4.92
CA TRP A 21 -5.27 10.54 3.60
C TRP A 21 -3.87 11.16 3.58
N LEU A 22 -3.31 11.51 4.75
CA LEU A 22 -1.95 12.01 4.79
C LEU A 22 -0.96 10.86 4.52
N PRO A 23 0.04 11.07 3.64
CA PRO A 23 1.05 10.05 3.40
C PRO A 23 1.79 9.74 4.71
N PRO A 24 2.07 8.45 4.99
CA PRO A 24 2.79 8.06 6.19
C PRO A 24 4.14 8.77 6.21
N LYS A 25 4.40 9.55 7.26
CA LYS A 25 5.69 10.21 7.45
C LYS A 25 6.73 9.14 7.78
N THR A 26 7.70 8.94 6.90
CA THR A 26 8.88 8.15 7.19
C THR A 26 9.63 8.79 8.36
N ALA A 27 9.94 8.02 9.41
CA ALA A 27 10.67 8.52 10.56
C ALA A 27 12.08 8.98 10.12
N LYS A 28 12.54 10.14 10.63
CA LYS A 28 13.77 10.81 10.16
C LYS A 28 15.05 9.97 10.25
N ASN A 29 15.07 8.95 11.11
CA ASN A 29 16.24 8.09 11.37
C ASN A 29 16.00 6.64 10.94
N ASP A 30 14.94 6.36 10.19
CA ASP A 30 14.60 5.02 9.76
C ASP A 30 14.99 4.79 8.29
N ILE A 31 15.22 3.54 7.93
CA ILE A 31 15.55 3.16 6.56
C ILE A 31 14.32 3.43 5.69
N ASP A 32 14.48 4.23 4.63
CA ASP A 32 13.40 4.52 3.69
C ASP A 32 13.13 3.31 2.78
N LEU A 33 12.38 2.34 3.32
CA LEU A 33 11.97 1.12 2.60
C LEU A 33 11.16 1.45 1.34
N THR A 34 10.46 2.59 1.32
CA THR A 34 9.71 3.05 0.15
C THR A 34 10.66 3.40 -1.00
N LYS A 35 11.78 4.06 -0.71
CA LYS A 35 12.83 4.32 -1.72
C LYS A 35 13.56 3.04 -2.10
N PHE A 36 13.87 2.17 -1.15
CA PHE A 36 14.52 0.89 -1.43
C PHE A 36 13.71 0.03 -2.41
N GLY A 37 12.39 -0.05 -2.21
CA GLY A 37 11.48 -0.78 -3.12
C GLY A 37 11.40 -0.19 -4.54
N LYS A 38 11.79 1.07 -4.74
CA LYS A 38 11.80 1.75 -6.05
C LYS A 38 13.07 1.53 -6.85
N ILE A 39 14.07 0.85 -6.31
CA ILE A 39 15.31 0.56 -7.02
C ILE A 39 14.99 -0.22 -8.30
N PRO A 40 15.42 0.25 -9.48
CA PRO A 40 15.17 -0.44 -10.73
C PRO A 40 16.02 -1.71 -10.83
N VAL A 41 15.36 -2.84 -11.13
CA VAL A 41 15.99 -4.14 -11.35
C VAL A 41 15.56 -4.72 -12.69
N LEU A 42 16.46 -5.41 -13.37
CA LEU A 42 16.19 -6.07 -14.64
C LEU A 42 15.68 -7.49 -14.40
N VAL A 43 14.45 -7.79 -14.83
CA VAL A 43 13.86 -9.13 -14.73
C VAL A 43 13.12 -9.46 -16.02
N GLY A 44 13.47 -10.60 -16.65
CA GLY A 44 12.85 -11.03 -17.90
C GLY A 44 12.99 -10.01 -19.04
N GLY A 45 14.11 -9.27 -19.08
CA GLY A 45 14.38 -8.23 -20.08
C GLY A 45 13.67 -6.89 -19.85
N ARG A 46 12.82 -6.76 -18.81
CA ARG A 46 12.14 -5.51 -18.46
C ARG A 46 12.64 -4.96 -17.13
N VAL A 47 12.91 -3.66 -17.11
CA VAL A 47 13.23 -2.94 -15.86
C VAL A 47 11.94 -2.75 -15.06
N LYS A 48 11.94 -3.18 -13.81
CA LYS A 48 10.83 -3.06 -12.86
C LYS A 48 11.37 -2.59 -11.49
N PRO A 49 10.54 -1.97 -10.64
CA PRO A 49 10.92 -1.71 -9.25
C PRO A 49 11.15 -3.02 -8.49
N LEU A 50 12.11 -3.02 -7.57
CA LEU A 50 12.43 -4.16 -6.71
C LEU A 50 11.21 -4.69 -5.94
N ASP A 51 10.37 -3.82 -5.39
CA ASP A 51 9.16 -4.22 -4.66
C ASP A 51 8.19 -5.01 -5.54
N THR A 52 8.08 -4.66 -6.83
CA THR A 52 7.23 -5.39 -7.77
C THR A 52 7.74 -6.81 -7.99
N VAL A 53 9.06 -6.97 -8.10
CA VAL A 53 9.70 -8.29 -8.25
C VAL A 53 9.51 -9.10 -6.97
N ALA A 54 9.78 -8.51 -5.81
CA ALA A 54 9.61 -9.17 -4.52
C ALA A 54 8.17 -9.69 -4.31
N ARG A 55 7.16 -8.87 -4.62
CA ARG A 55 5.74 -9.29 -4.53
C ARG A 55 5.41 -10.44 -5.46
N ASN A 56 5.86 -10.36 -6.71
CA ASN A 56 5.61 -11.43 -7.68
C ASN A 56 6.29 -12.73 -7.25
N SER A 57 7.55 -12.68 -6.85
CA SER A 57 8.28 -13.83 -6.31
C SER A 57 7.60 -14.42 -5.08
N LEU A 58 7.10 -13.58 -4.17
CA LEU A 58 6.39 -14.05 -2.98
C LEU A 58 5.05 -14.72 -3.33
N LEU A 59 4.32 -14.22 -4.33
CA LEU A 59 3.08 -14.87 -4.80
C LEU A 59 3.37 -16.27 -5.37
N ILE A 60 4.47 -16.41 -6.12
CA ILE A 60 4.94 -17.70 -6.64
C ILE A 60 5.30 -18.63 -5.48
N ILE A 61 6.09 -18.17 -4.50
CA ILE A 61 6.50 -18.95 -3.33
C ILE A 61 5.28 -19.36 -2.48
N HIS A 62 4.32 -18.46 -2.30
CA HIS A 62 3.08 -18.71 -1.56
C HIS A 62 2.14 -19.67 -2.30
N GLY A 63 2.42 -20.03 -3.56
CA GLY A 63 1.59 -20.95 -4.34
C GLY A 63 0.18 -20.41 -4.65
N LYS A 64 -0.05 -19.09 -4.48
CA LYS A 64 -1.36 -18.44 -4.71
C LYS A 64 -1.57 -18.00 -6.15
N GLN A 65 -0.72 -18.43 -7.06
CA GLN A 65 -0.83 -18.07 -8.47
C GLN A 65 -1.72 -19.09 -9.19
N GLU A 66 -3.04 -18.89 -9.08
CA GLU A 66 -4.01 -19.64 -9.86
C GLU A 66 -4.11 -19.06 -11.27
N LEU A 67 -3.84 -19.89 -12.28
CA LEU A 67 -4.11 -19.58 -13.69
C LEU A 67 -5.44 -20.24 -14.05
N ARG A 68 -6.51 -19.45 -14.11
CA ARG A 68 -7.80 -19.95 -14.59
C ARG A 68 -7.76 -20.03 -16.11
N LEU A 69 -7.76 -21.25 -16.65
CA LEU A 69 -7.87 -21.51 -18.08
C LEU A 69 -9.34 -21.40 -18.51
N GLU A 70 -9.61 -21.13 -19.79
CA GLU A 70 -10.99 -20.95 -20.32
C GLU A 70 -11.90 -22.16 -20.06
N GLY A 71 -11.35 -23.33 -19.74
CA GLY A 71 -12.10 -24.57 -19.46
C GLY A 71 -12.28 -24.95 -17.98
N GLY A 72 -11.69 -24.19 -17.04
CA GLY A 72 -11.67 -24.54 -15.60
C GLY A 72 -10.34 -25.09 -15.14
#